data_AF-A0A7W1YAX2-F1
#
_entry.id   AF-A0A7W1YAX2-F1
#
_cell.length_a   1.000
_cell.length_b   1.000
_cell.length_c   1.000
_cell.angle_alpha   90.00
_cell.angle_beta   90.00
_cell.angle_gamma   90.00
#
_symmetry.space_group_name_H-M   'P 1'
#
loop_
_entity.id
_entity.type
_entity.pdbx_description
1 polymer ?
#
loop_
_entity_poly.entity_id
_entity_poly.type
_entity_poly.pdbx_seq_one_letter_code
_entity_poly.pdbx_strand_id
1 'polypeptide(L)'
;MDGLQFRTLCSAEKTALQPEFIDALERKPEMLNRSRCLYGIVNSYFSEWRQMKNPTAVESLLSGVFRAYGGTNPVVQTWRSNGKLFSDQAATFLVGQICDEQKTVDEVLKTYYVGPLTKLGLCVRAAAARSAGTRLHRIEGSHDNEWSIRYLNWVTEGVLSDLTTPDDFAYAISALILSDSAKRSETFQHALRTLAQSHKRLGDPRVRESSLNWRLIASEAAQRYLSWLARDNIIFFFNTILPNNSENRRRKDFWLRYHDRIRDFQVAVSEADLWKIKASQKRSERLLYSHVAHPTTSAFLMRFEGYGGHFLIVEFSETGHAAYIFRVKAFEEQGVTMRSHRFELKRHLNFDNTHRIIHRGDWEQKASYRL
;
A
#
# COMPACT_ATOMS: atom_id res chain seq x y z
N MET A 1 -5.33 43.11 -30.76
CA MET A 1 -6.15 42.28 -29.85
C MET A 1 -6.83 43.19 -28.85
N ASP A 2 -8.13 43.02 -28.66
CA ASP A 2 -8.84 43.67 -27.56
C ASP A 2 -8.54 42.99 -26.21
N GLY A 3 -8.97 43.60 -25.11
CA GLY A 3 -8.72 43.06 -23.76
C GLY A 3 -9.45 41.75 -23.45
N LEU A 4 -10.49 41.40 -24.20
CA LEU A 4 -11.27 40.17 -24.02
C LEU A 4 -10.56 38.98 -24.66
N GLN A 5 -10.11 39.16 -25.90
CA GLN A 5 -9.31 38.19 -26.67
C GLN A 5 -8.04 37.84 -25.91
N PHE A 6 -7.34 38.84 -25.38
CA PHE A 6 -6.11 38.64 -24.62
C PHE A 6 -6.34 37.82 -23.35
N ARG A 7 -7.44 38.09 -22.63
CA ARG A 7 -7.81 37.31 -21.44
C ARG A 7 -8.09 35.85 -21.80
N THR A 8 -8.81 35.61 -22.90
CA THR A 8 -9.11 34.26 -23.37
C THR A 8 -7.82 33.50 -23.72
N LEU A 9 -6.85 34.15 -24.34
CA LEU A 9 -5.55 33.55 -24.66
C LEU A 9 -4.74 33.20 -23.42
N CYS A 10 -4.69 34.08 -22.41
CA CYS A 10 -4.00 33.81 -21.16
C CYS A 10 -4.60 32.63 -20.38
N SER A 11 -5.90 32.35 -20.54
CA SER A 11 -6.58 31.24 -19.85
C SER A 11 -6.64 29.95 -20.68
N ALA A 12 -6.19 29.96 -21.93
CA ALA A 12 -6.21 28.79 -22.80
C ALA A 12 -4.90 28.00 -22.65
N GLU A 13 -4.91 26.87 -21.95
CA GLU A 13 -3.71 26.09 -21.60
C GLU A 13 -2.80 25.79 -22.81
N LYS A 14 -3.38 25.49 -23.97
CA LYS A 14 -2.64 25.18 -25.21
C LYS A 14 -2.00 26.40 -25.88
N THR A 15 -2.50 27.60 -25.63
CA THR A 15 -2.12 28.82 -26.35
C THR A 15 -1.34 29.79 -25.47
N ALA A 16 -1.66 29.81 -24.16
CA ALA A 16 -1.06 30.66 -23.15
C ALA A 16 0.47 30.47 -23.00
N LEU A 17 0.97 29.30 -23.40
CA LEU A 17 2.36 28.88 -23.23
C LEU A 17 3.10 28.66 -24.56
N GLN A 18 2.50 29.07 -25.68
CA GLN A 18 3.19 29.01 -26.97
C GLN A 18 4.30 30.05 -27.02
N PRO A 19 5.48 29.72 -27.58
CA PRO A 19 6.63 30.64 -27.63
C PRO A 19 6.27 32.01 -28.19
N GLU A 20 5.48 32.07 -29.26
CA GLU A 20 5.10 33.32 -29.92
C GLU A 20 4.25 34.23 -29.03
N PHE A 21 3.41 33.63 -28.16
CA PHE A 21 2.61 34.39 -27.21
C PHE A 21 3.45 34.83 -26.01
N ILE A 22 4.36 33.98 -25.52
CA ILE A 22 5.30 34.34 -24.46
C ILE A 22 6.22 35.49 -24.91
N ASP A 23 6.78 35.44 -26.12
CA ASP A 23 7.59 36.52 -26.69
C ASP A 23 6.80 37.83 -26.79
N ALA A 24 5.51 37.75 -27.14
CA ALA A 24 4.64 38.92 -27.17
C ALA A 24 4.37 39.49 -25.76
N LEU A 25 4.25 38.63 -24.74
CA LEU A 25 4.11 39.02 -23.34
C LEU A 25 5.38 39.64 -22.76
N GLU A 26 6.56 39.12 -23.12
CA GLU A 26 7.85 39.69 -22.70
C GLU A 26 8.05 41.10 -23.23
N ARG A 27 7.56 41.39 -24.45
CA ARG A 27 7.57 42.75 -25.03
C ARG A 27 6.56 43.69 -24.39
N LYS A 28 5.51 43.16 -23.76
CA LYS A 28 4.39 43.91 -23.16
C LYS A 28 3.96 43.32 -21.80
N PRO A 29 4.85 43.30 -20.80
CA PRO A 29 4.60 42.62 -19.53
C PRO A 29 3.48 43.31 -18.72
N GLU A 30 3.21 44.59 -18.97
CA GLU A 30 2.13 45.35 -18.33
C GLU A 30 0.74 44.75 -18.57
N MET A 31 0.58 43.94 -19.62
CA MET A 31 -0.65 43.21 -19.87
C MET A 31 -0.96 42.17 -18.78
N LEU A 32 0.07 41.68 -18.08
CA LEU A 32 -0.06 40.74 -16.95
C LEU A 32 -0.32 41.45 -15.62
N ASN A 33 -0.27 42.79 -15.56
CA ASN A 33 -0.70 43.53 -14.35
C ASN A 33 -2.18 43.31 -14.03
N ARG A 34 -2.97 42.92 -15.04
CA ARG A 34 -4.37 42.53 -14.85
C ARG A 34 -4.42 41.15 -14.21
N SER A 35 -4.90 41.09 -12.96
CA SER A 35 -4.91 39.87 -12.16
C SER A 35 -5.42 38.65 -12.94
N ARG A 36 -6.55 38.76 -13.65
CA ARG A 36 -7.12 37.63 -14.43
C ARG A 36 -6.17 37.05 -15.48
N CYS A 37 -5.37 37.88 -16.15
CA CYS A 37 -4.42 37.41 -17.15
C CYS A 37 -3.25 36.68 -16.47
N LEU A 38 -2.73 37.24 -15.38
CA LEU A 38 -1.69 36.60 -14.57
C LEU A 38 -2.15 35.26 -13.99
N TYR A 39 -3.36 35.18 -13.42
CA TYR A 39 -3.95 33.93 -12.96
C TYR A 39 -4.06 32.91 -14.11
N GLY A 40 -4.47 33.34 -15.29
CA GLY A 40 -4.54 32.48 -16.48
C GLY A 40 -3.19 31.88 -16.84
N ILE A 41 -2.14 32.71 -16.96
CA ILE A 41 -0.79 32.24 -17.29
C ILE A 41 -0.24 31.33 -16.21
N VAL A 42 -0.37 31.70 -14.93
CA VAL A 42 0.12 30.89 -13.81
C VAL A 42 -0.58 29.53 -13.75
N ASN A 43 -1.91 29.51 -13.89
CA ASN A 43 -2.66 28.25 -13.92
C ASN A 43 -2.27 27.40 -15.13
N SER A 44 -2.13 28.00 -16.31
CA SER A 44 -1.67 27.30 -17.51
C SER A 44 -0.26 26.72 -17.29
N TYR A 45 0.64 27.50 -16.70
CA TYR A 45 2.00 27.07 -16.36
C TYR A 45 1.98 25.86 -15.40
N PHE A 46 1.18 25.88 -14.34
CA PHE A 46 1.04 24.72 -13.45
C PHE A 46 0.40 23.51 -14.16
N SER A 47 -0.66 23.73 -14.94
CA SER A 47 -1.33 22.70 -15.75
C SER A 47 -0.36 22.00 -16.68
N GLU A 48 0.55 22.74 -17.30
CA GLU A 48 1.54 22.22 -18.26
C GLU A 48 2.96 22.13 -17.68
N TRP A 49 3.11 22.12 -16.35
CA TRP A 49 4.37 22.34 -15.64
C TRP A 49 5.57 21.65 -16.30
N ARG A 50 6.45 22.49 -16.88
CA ARG A 50 7.67 22.13 -17.60
C ARG A 50 7.53 21.13 -18.76
N GLN A 51 6.32 20.88 -19.24
CA GLN A 51 6.05 20.10 -20.45
C GLN A 51 5.85 20.98 -21.70
N MET A 52 5.78 22.30 -21.53
CA MET A 52 5.77 23.26 -22.64
C MET A 52 7.15 23.36 -23.33
N LYS A 53 7.20 23.91 -24.55
CA LYS A 53 8.43 23.96 -25.38
C LYS A 53 9.59 24.72 -24.74
N ASN A 54 9.32 25.83 -24.04
CA ASN A 54 10.35 26.66 -23.41
C ASN A 54 9.93 27.08 -21.99
N PRO A 55 10.06 26.19 -20.99
CA PRO A 55 9.64 26.50 -19.62
C PRO A 55 10.40 27.69 -19.03
N THR A 56 11.70 27.79 -19.31
CA THR A 56 12.56 28.82 -18.72
C THR A 56 12.20 30.22 -19.18
N ALA A 57 11.71 30.40 -20.41
CA ALA A 57 11.17 31.70 -20.84
C ALA A 57 9.92 32.09 -20.04
N VAL A 58 8.97 31.16 -19.84
CA VAL A 58 7.76 31.39 -19.03
C VAL A 58 8.13 31.72 -17.58
N GLU A 59 9.06 30.96 -16.99
CA GLU A 59 9.56 31.17 -15.63
C GLU A 59 10.25 32.53 -15.47
N SER A 60 11.02 32.95 -16.48
CA SER A 60 11.69 34.26 -16.50
C SER A 60 10.70 35.40 -16.62
N LEU A 61 9.70 35.29 -17.51
CA LEU A 61 8.60 36.23 -17.64
C LEU A 61 7.85 36.40 -16.31
N LEU A 62 7.42 35.29 -15.71
CA LEU A 62 6.68 35.30 -14.44
C LEU A 62 7.52 35.89 -13.30
N SER A 63 8.81 35.53 -13.22
CA SER A 63 9.74 36.10 -12.24
C SER A 63 9.89 37.62 -12.39
N GLY A 64 9.97 38.12 -13.63
CA GLY A 64 9.98 39.55 -13.93
C GLY A 64 8.69 40.24 -13.48
N VAL A 65 7.54 39.67 -13.81
CA VAL A 65 6.21 40.19 -13.43
C VAL A 65 6.05 40.24 -11.92
N PHE A 66 6.42 39.19 -11.19
CA PHE A 66 6.31 39.17 -9.73
C PHE A 66 7.26 40.16 -9.05
N ARG A 67 8.47 40.37 -9.61
CA ARG A 67 9.41 41.37 -9.09
C ARG A 67 8.86 42.79 -9.24
N ALA A 68 8.20 43.09 -10.36
CA ALA A 68 7.59 44.38 -10.64
C ALA A 68 6.21 44.58 -9.98
N TYR A 69 5.62 43.54 -9.40
CA TYR A 69 4.26 43.62 -8.85
C TYR A 69 4.19 44.48 -7.57
N GLY A 70 3.54 45.63 -7.65
CA GLY A 70 3.34 46.56 -6.52
C GLY A 70 2.00 46.43 -5.79
N GLY A 71 1.11 45.50 -6.20
CA GLY A 71 -0.23 45.37 -5.63
C GLY A 71 -0.29 44.59 -4.32
N THR A 72 -1.45 44.57 -3.66
CA THR A 72 -1.67 43.90 -2.36
C THR A 72 -2.45 42.58 -2.46
N ASN A 73 -2.67 42.04 -3.67
CA ASN A 73 -3.39 40.79 -3.82
C ASN A 73 -2.65 39.64 -3.09
N PRO A 74 -3.29 38.97 -2.11
CA PRO A 74 -2.60 37.99 -1.26
C PRO A 74 -2.08 36.78 -2.04
N VAL A 75 -2.78 36.33 -3.07
CA VAL A 75 -2.33 35.20 -3.89
C VAL A 75 -1.06 35.53 -4.66
N VAL A 76 -1.03 36.70 -5.30
CA VAL A 76 0.14 37.16 -6.06
C VAL A 76 1.32 37.41 -5.11
N GLN A 77 1.06 37.90 -3.89
CA GLN A 77 2.10 38.05 -2.87
C GLN A 77 2.66 36.70 -2.40
N THR A 78 1.81 35.67 -2.24
CA THR A 78 2.26 34.29 -1.97
C THR A 78 3.16 33.79 -3.09
N TRP A 79 2.76 33.93 -4.36
CA TRP A 79 3.59 33.50 -5.50
C TRP A 79 4.90 34.26 -5.59
N ARG A 80 4.87 35.58 -5.41
CA ARG A 80 6.07 36.43 -5.39
C ARG A 80 7.07 36.01 -4.32
N SER A 81 6.58 35.69 -3.12
CA SER A 81 7.41 35.30 -1.99
C SER A 81 7.98 33.88 -2.13
N ASN A 82 7.41 33.07 -3.04
CA ASN A 82 7.75 31.67 -3.26
C ASN A 82 8.17 31.42 -4.72
N GLY A 83 9.17 32.16 -5.20
CA GLY A 83 9.68 32.05 -6.57
C GLY A 83 10.07 30.63 -7.00
N LYS A 84 10.42 29.74 -6.05
CA LYS A 84 10.69 28.31 -6.30
C LYS A 84 9.52 27.58 -6.97
N LEU A 85 8.28 28.04 -6.80
CA LEU A 85 7.09 27.49 -7.48
C LEU A 85 7.20 27.57 -9.02
N PHE A 86 7.98 28.53 -9.53
CA PHE A 86 8.19 28.77 -10.95
C PHE A 86 9.58 28.31 -11.38
N SER A 87 9.88 27.05 -11.08
CA SER A 87 11.15 26.40 -11.44
C SER A 87 10.98 24.88 -11.53
N ASP A 88 12.07 24.20 -11.89
CA ASP A 88 12.22 22.74 -11.78
C ASP A 88 12.24 22.24 -10.33
N GLN A 89 12.55 23.10 -9.36
CA GLN A 89 12.56 22.76 -7.93
C GLN A 89 11.17 22.83 -7.27
N ALA A 90 10.13 23.24 -8.00
CA ALA A 90 8.80 23.48 -7.43
C ALA A 90 8.24 22.25 -6.69
N ALA A 91 8.32 21.07 -7.32
CA ALA A 91 7.84 19.83 -6.71
C ALA A 91 8.63 19.49 -5.44
N THR A 92 9.98 19.53 -5.49
CA THR A 92 10.84 19.25 -4.33
C THR A 92 10.59 20.22 -3.18
N PHE A 93 10.42 21.51 -3.47
CA PHE A 93 10.10 22.52 -2.48
C PHE A 93 8.77 22.21 -1.76
N LEU A 94 7.71 21.94 -2.51
CA LEU A 94 6.39 21.61 -1.95
C LEU A 94 6.40 20.29 -1.16
N VAL A 95 7.12 19.28 -1.65
CA VAL A 95 7.29 18.01 -0.94
C VAL A 95 8.05 18.18 0.37
N GLY A 96 9.02 19.10 0.42
CA GLY A 96 9.68 19.48 1.67
C GLY A 96 8.67 20.00 2.70
N GLN A 97 7.81 20.94 2.31
CA GLN A 97 6.74 21.45 3.19
C GLN A 97 5.79 20.35 3.67
N ILE A 98 5.42 19.41 2.77
CA ILE A 98 4.55 18.27 3.10
C ILE A 98 5.24 17.36 4.14
N CYS A 99 6.47 16.95 3.90
CA CYS A 99 7.14 15.92 4.69
C CYS A 99 7.77 16.46 5.99
N ASP A 100 8.28 17.69 5.99
CA ASP A 100 8.93 18.29 7.16
C ASP A 100 7.91 18.68 8.23
N GLU A 101 6.75 19.19 7.81
CA GLU A 101 5.69 19.65 8.70
C GLU A 101 4.56 18.62 8.87
N GLN A 102 4.66 17.46 8.19
CA GLN A 102 3.61 16.43 8.15
C GLN A 102 2.23 17.00 7.78
N LYS A 103 2.20 17.93 6.83
CA LYS A 103 0.96 18.49 6.26
C LYS A 103 0.36 17.55 5.22
N THR A 104 -0.92 17.71 4.92
CA THR A 104 -1.54 16.98 3.80
C THR A 104 -1.10 17.58 2.46
N VAL A 105 -1.07 16.76 1.41
CA VAL A 105 -0.73 17.27 0.06
C VAL A 105 -1.72 18.34 -0.38
N ASP A 106 -3.01 18.15 -0.10
CA ASP A 106 -4.07 19.09 -0.50
C ASP A 106 -3.96 20.43 0.23
N GLU A 107 -3.62 20.41 1.52
CA GLU A 107 -3.37 21.63 2.30
C GLU A 107 -2.20 22.44 1.73
N VAL A 108 -1.10 21.77 1.39
CA VAL A 108 0.08 22.45 0.83
C VAL A 108 -0.23 23.00 -0.56
N LEU A 109 -0.83 22.21 -1.44
CA LEU A 109 -1.22 22.68 -2.78
C LEU A 109 -2.18 23.87 -2.70
N LYS A 110 -3.15 23.84 -1.78
CA LYS A 110 -4.09 24.94 -1.54
C LYS A 110 -3.39 26.20 -1.03
N THR A 111 -2.46 26.06 -0.08
CA THR A 111 -1.67 27.17 0.48
C THR A 111 -0.90 27.93 -0.59
N TYR A 112 -0.39 27.22 -1.59
CA TYR A 112 0.38 27.80 -2.71
C TYR A 112 -0.46 28.06 -3.97
N TYR A 113 -1.78 27.88 -3.89
CA TYR A 113 -2.71 28.07 -5.01
C TYR A 113 -2.37 27.24 -6.25
N VAL A 114 -1.89 26.00 -6.03
CA VAL A 114 -1.62 25.02 -7.09
C VAL A 114 -2.83 24.10 -7.23
N GLY A 115 -3.36 23.97 -8.44
CA GLY A 115 -4.50 23.09 -8.70
C GLY A 115 -4.13 21.61 -8.52
N PRO A 116 -4.97 20.78 -7.87
CA PRO A 116 -4.64 19.39 -7.54
C PRO A 116 -4.51 18.46 -8.75
N LEU A 117 -5.11 18.84 -9.89
CA LEU A 117 -5.09 18.11 -11.16
C LEU A 117 -4.10 18.67 -12.17
N THR A 118 -3.37 19.72 -11.80
CA THR A 118 -2.29 20.27 -12.64
C THR A 118 -1.12 19.29 -12.71
N LYS A 119 -0.29 19.35 -13.74
CA LYS A 119 0.91 18.49 -13.82
C LYS A 119 1.86 18.70 -12.65
N LEU A 120 2.02 19.95 -12.18
CA LEU A 120 2.75 20.21 -10.94
C LEU A 120 2.10 19.50 -9.74
N GLY A 121 0.78 19.65 -9.55
CA GLY A 121 0.05 19.03 -8.45
C GLY A 121 0.15 17.50 -8.45
N LEU A 122 0.03 16.86 -9.62
CA LEU A 122 0.19 15.42 -9.78
C LEU A 122 1.64 14.97 -9.51
N CYS A 123 2.63 15.74 -9.98
CA CYS A 123 4.04 15.46 -9.69
C CYS A 123 4.37 15.58 -8.19
N VAL A 124 3.82 16.59 -7.50
CA VAL A 124 3.97 16.77 -6.05
C VAL A 124 3.40 15.57 -5.30
N ARG A 125 2.22 15.06 -5.68
CA ARG A 125 1.63 13.86 -5.07
C ARG A 125 2.50 12.63 -5.22
N ALA A 126 2.95 12.36 -6.45
CA ALA A 126 3.87 11.27 -6.76
C ALA A 126 5.15 11.35 -5.92
N ALA A 127 5.78 12.53 -5.91
CA ALA A 127 7.03 12.77 -5.19
C ALA A 127 6.85 12.73 -3.66
N ALA A 128 5.70 13.18 -3.13
CA ALA A 128 5.37 13.11 -1.72
C ALA A 128 5.24 11.67 -1.23
N ALA A 129 4.52 10.81 -1.98
CA ALA A 129 4.39 9.39 -1.65
C ALA A 129 5.76 8.68 -1.57
N ARG A 130 6.66 8.93 -2.55
CA ARG A 130 8.03 8.39 -2.51
C ARG A 130 8.87 8.96 -1.36
N SER A 131 8.76 10.26 -1.13
CA SER A 131 9.54 10.93 -0.09
C SER A 131 9.11 10.50 1.31
N ALA A 132 7.81 10.31 1.54
CA ALA A 132 7.27 9.80 2.79
C ALA A 132 7.79 8.39 3.11
N GLY A 133 7.77 7.46 2.15
CA GLY A 133 8.34 6.12 2.35
C GLY A 133 9.85 6.15 2.63
N THR A 134 10.60 6.93 1.85
CA THR A 134 12.06 7.05 2.01
C THR A 134 12.46 7.76 3.30
N ARG A 135 11.63 8.70 3.78
CA ARG A 135 11.86 9.41 5.04
C ARG A 135 11.60 8.52 6.24
N LEU A 136 10.55 7.69 6.22
CA LEU A 136 10.24 6.76 7.32
C LEU A 136 11.47 5.94 7.70
N HIS A 137 12.09 5.27 6.74
CA HIS A 137 13.29 4.46 6.97
C HIS A 137 14.48 5.21 7.54
N ARG A 138 14.57 6.53 7.32
CA ARG A 138 15.67 7.35 7.82
C ARG A 138 15.47 7.77 9.27
N ILE A 139 14.23 7.92 9.73
CA ILE A 139 13.92 8.54 11.03
C ILE A 139 13.25 7.59 12.02
N GLU A 140 12.70 6.46 11.58
CA GLU A 140 11.96 5.52 12.44
C GLU A 140 12.79 4.92 13.59
N GLY A 141 14.11 4.82 13.41
CA GLY A 141 15.02 4.27 14.41
C GLY A 141 15.09 5.09 15.70
N SER A 142 14.82 6.39 15.65
CA SER A 142 14.87 7.30 16.80
C SER A 142 13.52 7.59 17.44
N HIS A 143 12.44 6.97 16.94
CA HIS A 143 11.08 7.28 17.35
C HIS A 143 10.38 6.08 17.98
N ASP A 144 9.37 6.37 18.81
CA ASP A 144 8.57 5.35 19.49
C ASP A 144 7.44 4.79 18.61
N ASN A 145 6.66 3.88 19.18
CA ASN A 145 5.54 3.26 18.47
C ASN A 145 4.37 4.23 18.25
N GLU A 146 4.16 5.19 19.15
CA GLU A 146 3.07 6.16 19.01
C GLU A 146 3.33 7.09 17.82
N TRP A 147 4.55 7.61 17.72
CA TRP A 147 5.00 8.37 16.56
C TRP A 147 4.87 7.57 15.27
N SER A 148 5.25 6.29 15.29
CA SER A 148 5.14 5.41 14.11
C SER A 148 3.70 5.31 13.62
N ILE A 149 2.73 5.15 14.53
CA ILE A 149 1.30 5.09 14.17
C ILE A 149 0.81 6.43 13.60
N ARG A 150 1.20 7.56 14.21
CA ARG A 150 0.85 8.89 13.67
C ARG A 150 1.42 9.08 12.26
N TYR A 151 2.66 8.63 12.04
CA TYR A 151 3.30 8.70 10.73
C TYR A 151 2.56 7.82 9.70
N LEU A 152 2.20 6.59 10.07
CA LEU A 152 1.38 5.71 9.22
C LEU A 152 0.09 6.42 8.80
N ASN A 153 -0.67 6.95 9.75
CA ASN A 153 -1.93 7.64 9.48
C ASN A 153 -1.72 8.86 8.56
N TRP A 154 -0.67 9.66 8.81
CA TRP A 154 -0.32 10.78 7.94
C TRP A 154 -0.01 10.33 6.51
N VAL A 155 0.76 9.26 6.31
CA VAL A 155 1.01 8.74 4.97
C VAL A 155 -0.30 8.28 4.31
N THR A 156 -1.13 7.53 5.03
CA THR A 156 -2.31 6.89 4.43
C THR A 156 -3.47 7.84 4.18
N GLU A 157 -3.60 8.89 5.00
CA GLU A 157 -4.73 9.83 4.96
C GLU A 157 -4.33 11.21 4.41
N GLY A 158 -3.08 11.64 4.63
CA GLY A 158 -2.58 12.96 4.25
C GLY A 158 -1.73 13.00 2.99
N VAL A 159 -1.04 11.91 2.66
CA VAL A 159 -0.15 11.82 1.48
C VAL A 159 -0.81 11.05 0.34
N LEU A 160 -1.30 9.85 0.63
CA LEU A 160 -1.90 8.97 -0.37
C LEU A 160 -3.34 9.40 -0.68
N SER A 161 -3.71 9.30 -1.95
CA SER A 161 -5.07 9.56 -2.43
C SER A 161 -5.35 8.84 -3.74
N ASP A 162 -6.58 8.94 -4.22
CA ASP A 162 -6.99 8.43 -5.54
C ASP A 162 -6.21 9.04 -6.72
N LEU A 163 -5.61 10.22 -6.51
CA LEU A 163 -4.77 10.89 -7.50
C LEU A 163 -3.31 10.44 -7.44
N THR A 164 -2.92 9.63 -6.46
CA THR A 164 -1.57 9.05 -6.39
C THR A 164 -1.44 7.96 -7.45
N THR A 165 -0.37 8.00 -8.25
CA THR A 165 -0.16 7.00 -9.30
C THR A 165 -0.06 5.59 -8.71
N PRO A 166 -0.39 4.53 -9.47
CA PRO A 166 -0.27 3.15 -9.01
C PRO A 166 1.12 2.80 -8.48
N ASP A 167 2.17 3.22 -9.18
CA ASP A 167 3.55 2.92 -8.81
C ASP A 167 3.98 3.64 -7.53
N ASP A 168 3.60 4.92 -7.37
CA ASP A 168 3.99 5.70 -6.18
C ASP A 168 3.20 5.26 -4.94
N PHE A 169 1.93 4.90 -5.11
CA PHE A 169 1.13 4.27 -4.06
C PHE A 169 1.75 2.95 -3.63
N ALA A 170 2.08 2.08 -4.59
CA ALA A 170 2.67 0.79 -4.29
C ALA A 170 4.04 0.91 -3.62
N TYR A 171 4.85 1.88 -4.03
CA TYR A 171 6.13 2.20 -3.38
C TYR A 171 5.94 2.59 -1.92
N ALA A 172 5.03 3.53 -1.62
CA ALA A 172 4.78 3.99 -0.26
C ALA A 172 4.26 2.86 0.65
N ILE A 173 3.31 2.06 0.17
CA ILE A 173 2.80 0.89 0.92
C ILE A 173 3.92 -0.14 1.14
N SER A 174 4.76 -0.40 0.13
CA SER A 174 5.90 -1.30 0.27
C SER A 174 6.88 -0.82 1.35
N ALA A 175 7.20 0.47 1.37
CA ALA A 175 8.06 1.07 2.38
C ALA A 175 7.45 0.95 3.79
N LEU A 176 6.15 1.21 3.94
CA LEU A 176 5.45 1.04 5.23
C LEU A 176 5.51 -0.42 5.71
N ILE A 177 5.26 -1.39 4.84
CA ILE A 177 5.33 -2.82 5.20
C ILE A 177 6.76 -3.24 5.56
N LEU A 178 7.75 -2.73 4.83
CA LEU A 178 9.15 -3.10 5.01
C LEU A 178 9.85 -2.37 6.16
N SER A 179 9.21 -1.35 6.72
CA SER A 179 9.71 -0.49 7.79
C SER A 179 10.10 -1.27 9.05
N ASP A 180 11.06 -0.71 9.79
CA ASP A 180 11.40 -1.23 11.12
C ASP A 180 10.21 -1.07 12.07
N SER A 181 9.46 0.03 12.01
CA SER A 181 8.20 0.23 12.74
C SER A 181 7.25 -0.96 12.58
N ALA A 182 7.09 -1.48 11.36
CA ALA A 182 6.28 -2.68 11.12
C ALA A 182 6.89 -3.94 11.75
N LYS A 183 8.22 -4.08 11.81
CA LYS A 183 8.87 -5.24 12.47
C LYS A 183 8.67 -5.26 13.98
N ARG A 184 8.70 -4.10 14.64
CA ARG A 184 8.66 -3.99 16.13
C ARG A 184 7.27 -3.78 16.73
N SER A 185 6.26 -3.40 15.93
CA SER A 185 4.94 -3.02 16.44
C SER A 185 3.80 -3.82 15.83
N GLU A 186 3.16 -4.66 16.65
CA GLU A 186 1.93 -5.38 16.27
C GLU A 186 0.80 -4.42 15.90
N THR A 187 0.67 -3.31 16.64
CA THR A 187 -0.36 -2.29 16.38
C THR A 187 -0.17 -1.69 14.99
N PHE A 188 1.08 -1.48 14.56
CA PHE A 188 1.39 -0.95 13.24
C PHE A 188 1.05 -1.97 12.14
N GLN A 189 1.40 -3.24 12.34
CA GLN A 189 1.01 -4.32 11.42
C GLN A 189 -0.52 -4.43 11.32
N HIS A 190 -1.22 -4.38 12.46
CA HIS A 190 -2.67 -4.44 12.49
C HIS A 190 -3.32 -3.28 11.72
N ALA A 191 -2.85 -2.04 11.92
CA ALA A 191 -3.33 -0.89 11.18
C ALA A 191 -3.11 -1.03 9.67
N LEU A 192 -1.94 -1.51 9.23
CA LEU A 192 -1.66 -1.80 7.82
C LEU A 192 -2.56 -2.90 7.25
N ARG A 193 -2.83 -3.97 8.01
CA ARG A 193 -3.75 -5.03 7.59
C ARG A 193 -5.16 -4.52 7.41
N THR A 194 -5.66 -3.72 8.36
CA THR A 194 -6.99 -3.10 8.29
C THR A 194 -7.11 -2.17 7.09
N LEU A 195 -6.07 -1.35 6.82
CA LEU A 195 -6.00 -0.53 5.62
C LEU A 195 -6.05 -1.39 4.36
N ALA A 196 -5.15 -2.37 4.24
CA ALA A 196 -5.05 -3.21 3.06
C ALA A 196 -6.35 -3.95 2.75
N GLN A 197 -7.04 -4.48 3.77
CA GLN A 197 -8.32 -5.17 3.60
C GLN A 197 -9.47 -4.26 3.14
N SER A 198 -9.45 -2.98 3.51
CA SER A 198 -10.52 -2.02 3.18
C SER A 198 -10.23 -1.19 1.93
N HIS A 199 -8.97 -1.10 1.51
CA HIS A 199 -8.55 -0.23 0.43
C HIS A 199 -8.79 -0.84 -0.96
N LYS A 200 -9.48 -0.11 -1.84
CA LYS A 200 -9.88 -0.56 -3.20
C LYS A 200 -8.71 -0.96 -4.12
N ARG A 201 -7.51 -0.43 -3.86
CA ARG A 201 -6.27 -0.73 -4.62
C ARG A 201 -5.42 -1.83 -4.00
N LEU A 202 -5.89 -2.48 -2.94
CA LEU A 202 -5.20 -3.58 -2.27
C LEU A 202 -6.18 -4.75 -2.17
N GLY A 203 -6.85 -4.92 -1.03
CA GLY A 203 -7.61 -6.10 -0.68
C GLY A 203 -6.71 -7.23 -0.16
N ASP A 204 -7.30 -8.40 0.06
CA ASP A 204 -6.56 -9.59 0.51
C ASP A 204 -5.74 -10.18 -0.67
N PRO A 205 -4.41 -10.29 -0.57
CA PRO A 205 -3.57 -10.82 -1.65
C PRO A 205 -3.90 -12.28 -2.01
N ARG A 206 -4.55 -13.02 -1.11
CA ARG A 206 -4.92 -14.43 -1.31
C ARG A 206 -6.18 -14.61 -2.15
N VAL A 207 -6.99 -13.56 -2.28
CA VAL A 207 -8.26 -13.56 -3.01
C VAL A 207 -7.98 -13.20 -4.47
N ARG A 208 -8.57 -13.93 -5.41
CA ARG A 208 -8.25 -13.83 -6.85
C ARG A 208 -8.47 -12.41 -7.37
N GLU A 209 -9.56 -11.79 -6.97
CA GLU A 209 -10.00 -10.46 -7.38
C GLU A 209 -9.00 -9.37 -6.98
N SER A 210 -8.44 -9.46 -5.77
CA SER A 210 -7.46 -8.50 -5.25
C SER A 210 -6.00 -8.90 -5.48
N SER A 211 -5.70 -10.17 -5.78
CA SER A 211 -4.33 -10.66 -5.97
C SER A 211 -3.54 -9.87 -7.03
N LEU A 212 -4.22 -9.40 -8.08
CA LEU A 212 -3.61 -8.61 -9.15
C LEU A 212 -3.13 -7.23 -8.67
N ASN A 213 -3.79 -6.66 -7.67
CA ASN A 213 -3.43 -5.35 -7.11
C ASN A 213 -2.06 -5.38 -6.42
N TRP A 214 -1.65 -6.54 -5.92
CA TRP A 214 -0.38 -6.73 -5.23
C TRP A 214 0.81 -6.90 -6.17
N ARG A 215 0.61 -6.95 -7.50
CA ARG A 215 1.71 -7.07 -8.48
C ARG A 215 2.66 -5.88 -8.50
N LEU A 216 2.16 -4.68 -8.17
CA LEU A 216 2.98 -3.46 -8.10
C LEU A 216 3.68 -3.30 -6.75
N ILE A 217 3.20 -3.99 -5.71
CA ILE A 217 3.84 -4.01 -4.39
C ILE A 217 5.16 -4.78 -4.51
N ALA A 218 6.21 -4.27 -3.86
CA ALA A 218 7.52 -4.95 -3.87
C ALA A 218 7.35 -6.40 -3.38
N SER A 219 7.99 -7.35 -4.06
CA SER A 219 7.81 -8.78 -3.77
C SER A 219 8.13 -9.15 -2.33
N GLU A 220 9.17 -8.54 -1.75
CA GLU A 220 9.52 -8.71 -0.34
C GLU A 220 8.42 -8.17 0.59
N ALA A 221 7.83 -7.02 0.27
CA ALA A 221 6.74 -6.43 1.05
C ALA A 221 5.49 -7.32 0.99
N ALA A 222 5.11 -7.77 -0.21
CA ALA A 222 3.97 -8.68 -0.38
C ALA A 222 4.18 -9.99 0.40
N GLN A 223 5.39 -10.56 0.35
CA GLN A 223 5.72 -11.75 1.12
C GLN A 223 5.67 -11.51 2.63
N ARG A 224 6.21 -10.38 3.12
CA ARG A 224 6.16 -10.02 4.53
C ARG A 224 4.73 -9.85 5.00
N TYR A 225 3.89 -9.19 4.22
CA TYR A 225 2.47 -9.05 4.53
C TYR A 225 1.75 -10.41 4.57
N LEU A 226 2.02 -11.31 3.61
CA LEU A 226 1.50 -12.68 3.64
C LEU A 226 1.93 -13.45 4.90
N SER A 227 3.16 -13.26 5.38
CA SER A 227 3.62 -13.88 6.63
C SER A 227 2.82 -13.41 7.85
N TRP A 228 2.43 -12.13 7.90
CA TRP A 228 1.59 -11.60 8.96
C TRP A 228 0.19 -12.22 8.94
N LEU A 229 -0.39 -12.40 7.74
CA LEU A 229 -1.66 -13.10 7.59
C LEU A 229 -1.56 -14.58 7.97
N ALA A 230 -0.45 -15.24 7.66
CA ALA A 230 -0.20 -16.62 8.07
C ALA A 230 -0.11 -16.74 9.59
N ARG A 231 0.65 -15.84 10.24
CA ARG A 231 0.74 -15.76 11.71
C ARG A 231 -0.63 -15.58 12.35
N ASP A 232 -1.42 -14.62 11.89
CA ASP A 232 -2.78 -14.38 12.42
C ASP A 232 -3.66 -15.61 12.26
N ASN A 233 -3.62 -16.26 11.09
CA ASN A 233 -4.42 -17.45 10.85
C ASN A 233 -3.98 -18.66 11.70
N ILE A 234 -2.68 -18.83 11.98
CA ILE A 234 -2.17 -19.87 12.90
C ILE A 234 -2.70 -19.59 14.31
N ILE A 235 -2.54 -18.35 14.80
CA ILE A 235 -3.03 -17.93 16.11
C ILE A 235 -4.54 -18.16 16.19
N PHE A 236 -5.27 -17.73 15.18
CA PHE A 236 -6.71 -17.91 15.07
C PHE A 236 -7.11 -19.38 15.15
N PHE A 237 -6.49 -20.25 14.35
CA PHE A 237 -6.83 -21.67 14.32
C PHE A 237 -6.62 -22.32 15.69
N PHE A 238 -5.47 -22.13 16.31
CA PHE A 238 -5.16 -22.76 17.59
C PHE A 238 -5.90 -22.15 18.78
N ASN A 239 -6.22 -20.86 18.76
CA ASN A 239 -6.92 -20.21 19.87
C ASN A 239 -8.46 -20.29 19.75
N THR A 240 -9.00 -20.42 18.53
CA THR A 240 -10.45 -20.39 18.28
C THR A 240 -11.02 -21.77 17.98
N ILE A 241 -10.37 -22.55 17.12
CA ILE A 241 -10.90 -23.84 16.66
C ILE A 241 -10.58 -24.94 17.67
N LEU A 242 -9.35 -24.95 18.16
CA LEU A 242 -8.83 -25.98 19.05
C LEU A 242 -9.07 -25.69 20.54
N PRO A 243 -9.22 -26.73 21.38
CA PRO A 243 -9.25 -26.55 22.82
C PRO A 243 -7.89 -26.05 23.31
N ASN A 244 -7.92 -25.13 24.28
CA ASN A 244 -6.72 -24.58 24.90
C ASN A 244 -6.11 -25.60 25.87
N ASN A 245 -5.14 -26.38 25.38
CA ASN A 245 -4.36 -27.33 26.17
C ASN A 245 -2.86 -27.21 25.83
N SER A 246 -2.01 -27.89 26.60
CA SER A 246 -0.55 -27.83 26.44
C SER A 246 -0.07 -28.38 25.10
N GLU A 247 -0.69 -29.44 24.57
CA GLU A 247 -0.34 -30.04 23.28
C GLU A 247 -0.58 -29.09 22.11
N ASN A 248 -1.76 -28.46 22.07
CA ASN A 248 -2.11 -27.49 21.03
C ASN A 248 -1.28 -26.20 21.14
N ARG A 249 -0.87 -25.82 22.36
CA ARG A 249 0.08 -24.72 22.56
C ARG A 249 1.44 -25.04 21.94
N ARG A 250 1.99 -26.23 22.19
CA ARG A 250 3.25 -26.70 21.57
C ARG A 250 3.17 -26.70 20.04
N ARG A 251 2.07 -27.20 19.47
CA ARG A 251 1.84 -27.21 18.01
C ARG A 251 1.75 -25.79 17.44
N LYS A 252 1.04 -24.89 18.11
CA LYS A 252 0.97 -23.47 17.72
C LYS A 252 2.37 -22.86 17.70
N ASP A 253 3.11 -23.00 18.80
CA ASP A 253 4.43 -22.41 18.96
C ASP A 253 5.41 -22.99 17.93
N PHE A 254 5.30 -24.28 17.61
CA PHE A 254 6.06 -24.92 16.54
C PHE A 254 5.85 -24.21 15.19
N TRP A 255 4.60 -24.06 14.73
CA TRP A 255 4.28 -23.48 13.42
C TRP A 255 4.58 -21.98 13.34
N LEU A 256 4.42 -21.25 14.44
CA LEU A 256 4.76 -19.83 14.50
C LEU A 256 6.25 -19.56 14.24
N ARG A 257 7.14 -20.52 14.48
CA ARG A 257 8.57 -20.39 14.12
C ARG A 257 8.84 -20.36 12.61
N TYR A 258 7.88 -20.76 11.78
CA TYR A 258 8.03 -20.87 10.32
C TYR A 258 7.13 -19.93 9.54
N HIS A 259 6.38 -19.03 10.20
CA HIS A 259 5.36 -18.20 9.55
C HIS A 259 5.90 -17.27 8.46
N ASP A 260 7.16 -16.84 8.59
CA ASP A 260 7.92 -16.04 7.63
C ASP A 260 8.24 -16.78 6.32
N ARG A 261 8.38 -18.12 6.40
CA ARG A 261 8.62 -19.02 5.25
C ARG A 261 7.34 -19.45 4.55
N ILE A 262 6.17 -19.15 5.10
CA ILE A 262 4.87 -19.50 4.50
C ILE A 262 4.61 -18.58 3.31
N ARG A 263 4.41 -19.18 2.13
CA ARG A 263 4.09 -18.49 0.87
C ARG A 263 2.61 -18.29 0.66
N ASP A 264 1.79 -19.19 1.22
CA ASP A 264 0.34 -19.08 1.16
C ASP A 264 -0.31 -19.82 2.33
N PHE A 265 -1.50 -19.39 2.73
CA PHE A 265 -2.21 -19.97 3.88
C PHE A 265 -3.72 -20.07 3.62
N GLN A 266 -4.35 -21.16 4.07
CA GLN A 266 -5.82 -21.28 4.13
C GLN A 266 -6.28 -21.97 5.41
N VAL A 267 -7.36 -21.48 6.02
CA VAL A 267 -8.10 -22.24 7.03
C VAL A 267 -9.24 -22.98 6.35
N ALA A 268 -9.41 -24.26 6.64
CA ALA A 268 -10.54 -25.07 6.21
C ALA A 268 -11.30 -25.57 7.45
N VAL A 269 -12.60 -25.30 7.52
CA VAL A 269 -13.39 -25.43 8.76
C VAL A 269 -14.44 -26.52 8.60
N SER A 270 -14.57 -27.36 9.62
CA SER A 270 -15.62 -28.39 9.74
C SER A 270 -16.98 -27.78 10.07
N GLU A 271 -18.04 -28.55 9.87
CA GLU A 271 -19.42 -28.12 10.21
C GLU A 271 -19.55 -27.76 11.71
N ALA A 272 -18.95 -28.56 12.61
CA ALA A 272 -18.98 -28.31 14.05
C ALA A 272 -18.26 -27.03 14.49
N ASP A 273 -17.33 -26.51 13.68
CA ASP A 273 -16.53 -25.33 14.02
C ASP A 273 -17.01 -24.03 13.34
N LEU A 274 -17.94 -24.11 12.38
CA LEU A 274 -18.44 -22.94 11.64
C LEU A 274 -19.00 -21.84 12.56
N TRP A 275 -19.66 -22.21 13.65
CA TRP A 275 -20.21 -21.24 14.60
C TRP A 275 -19.11 -20.43 15.30
N LYS A 276 -17.93 -21.03 15.53
CA LYS A 276 -16.78 -20.36 16.15
C LYS A 276 -16.25 -19.26 15.24
N ILE A 277 -16.21 -19.52 13.93
CA ILE A 277 -15.87 -18.51 12.90
C ILE A 277 -16.88 -17.37 12.89
N LYS A 278 -18.19 -17.69 12.90
CA LYS A 278 -19.23 -16.66 12.89
C LYS A 278 -19.17 -15.79 14.14
N ALA A 279 -18.83 -16.37 15.30
CA ALA A 279 -18.64 -15.63 16.54
C ALA A 279 -17.41 -14.72 16.50
N SER A 280 -16.31 -15.16 15.90
CA SER A 280 -15.08 -14.36 15.77
C SER A 280 -15.18 -13.25 14.74
N GLN A 281 -15.88 -13.47 13.62
CA GLN A 281 -16.07 -12.47 12.55
C GLN A 281 -16.87 -11.23 13.01
N LYS A 282 -17.68 -11.35 14.06
CA LYS A 282 -18.34 -10.19 14.71
C LYS A 282 -17.35 -9.22 15.36
N ARG A 283 -16.09 -9.62 15.55
CA ARG A 283 -15.01 -8.81 16.15
C ARG A 283 -14.05 -8.19 15.12
N SER A 284 -14.52 -7.99 13.89
CA SER A 284 -13.83 -7.23 12.81
C SER A 284 -12.73 -7.97 12.02
N GLU A 285 -12.41 -9.23 12.35
CA GLU A 285 -11.47 -10.05 11.57
C GLU A 285 -12.20 -10.83 10.48
N ARG A 286 -12.11 -10.38 9.22
CA ARG A 286 -12.60 -11.16 8.06
C ARG A 286 -11.63 -12.29 7.74
N LEU A 287 -11.82 -13.43 8.41
CA LEU A 287 -11.12 -14.66 8.05
C LEU A 287 -11.69 -15.24 6.75
N LEU A 288 -10.84 -15.43 5.74
CA LEU A 288 -11.13 -16.26 4.58
C LEU A 288 -10.99 -17.74 4.98
N TYR A 289 -12.03 -18.53 4.76
CA TYR A 289 -12.02 -19.96 5.06
C TYR A 289 -12.70 -20.80 3.98
N SER A 290 -12.31 -22.06 3.91
CA SER A 290 -12.94 -23.11 3.09
C SER A 290 -13.74 -24.06 3.97
N HIS A 291 -14.66 -24.82 3.40
CA HIS A 291 -15.38 -25.86 4.11
C HIS A 291 -14.63 -27.20 4.04
N VAL A 292 -14.57 -27.96 5.13
CA VAL A 292 -14.17 -29.38 5.12
C VAL A 292 -15.43 -30.22 5.22
N ALA A 293 -15.64 -31.12 4.27
CA ALA A 293 -16.70 -32.12 4.27
C ALA A 293 -16.43 -33.21 5.33
N HIS A 294 -16.40 -32.81 6.61
CA HIS A 294 -16.22 -33.67 7.76
C HIS A 294 -16.95 -33.05 8.96
N PRO A 295 -17.59 -33.86 9.83
CA PRO A 295 -18.36 -33.33 10.95
C PRO A 295 -17.51 -32.55 11.96
N THR A 296 -16.28 -33.01 12.24
CA THR A 296 -15.50 -32.55 13.42
C THR A 296 -14.08 -32.06 13.09
N THR A 297 -13.59 -32.31 11.87
CA THR A 297 -12.17 -32.09 11.55
C THR A 297 -12.01 -30.85 10.70
N SER A 298 -11.47 -29.81 11.30
CA SER A 298 -10.96 -28.63 10.62
C SER A 298 -9.48 -28.83 10.28
N ALA A 299 -8.95 -27.99 9.40
CA ALA A 299 -7.55 -27.99 9.03
C ALA A 299 -7.05 -26.58 8.76
N PHE A 300 -5.74 -26.39 8.75
CA PHE A 300 -5.14 -25.30 8.00
C PHE A 300 -4.08 -25.83 7.05
N LEU A 301 -3.97 -25.13 5.92
CA LEU A 301 -3.11 -25.46 4.80
C LEU A 301 -2.05 -24.36 4.69
N MET A 302 -0.79 -24.76 4.55
CA MET A 302 0.34 -23.85 4.38
C MET A 302 1.15 -24.25 3.15
N ARG A 303 1.41 -23.30 2.27
CA ARG A 303 2.34 -23.51 1.16
C ARG A 303 3.73 -23.06 1.56
N PHE A 304 4.70 -23.94 1.33
CA PHE A 304 6.12 -23.68 1.50
C PHE A 304 6.85 -23.81 0.16
N GLU A 305 8.00 -23.16 0.10
CA GLU A 305 8.98 -23.31 -0.97
C GLU A 305 10.28 -23.82 -0.35
N GLY A 306 10.88 -24.84 -0.97
CA GLY A 306 12.11 -25.45 -0.51
C GLY A 306 12.59 -26.55 -1.44
N TYR A 307 13.87 -26.91 -1.39
CA TYR A 307 14.45 -28.05 -2.13
C TYR A 307 14.06 -28.13 -3.62
N GLY A 308 13.98 -26.98 -4.30
CA GLY A 308 13.63 -26.90 -5.73
C GLY A 308 12.17 -27.20 -6.06
N GLY A 309 11.25 -27.13 -5.09
CA GLY A 309 9.83 -27.39 -5.30
C GLY A 309 8.90 -26.63 -4.34
N HIS A 310 7.60 -26.86 -4.54
CA HIS A 310 6.54 -26.32 -3.70
C HIS A 310 5.84 -27.44 -2.94
N PHE A 311 5.67 -27.22 -1.64
CA PHE A 311 5.06 -28.18 -0.74
C PHE A 311 3.84 -27.58 -0.07
N LEU A 312 2.84 -28.41 0.16
CA LEU A 312 1.64 -28.09 0.91
C LEU A 312 1.69 -28.88 2.21
N ILE A 313 1.57 -28.19 3.33
CA ILE A 313 1.42 -28.80 4.64
C ILE A 313 -0.02 -28.64 5.10
N VAL A 314 -0.65 -29.74 5.52
CA VAL A 314 -2.01 -29.75 6.05
C VAL A 314 -2.00 -30.22 7.50
N GLU A 315 -2.38 -29.33 8.40
CA GLU A 315 -2.46 -29.60 9.84
C GLU A 315 -3.93 -29.72 10.26
N PHE A 316 -4.30 -30.82 10.91
CA PHE A 316 -5.68 -31.12 11.30
C PHE A 316 -6.02 -30.73 12.74
N SER A 317 -7.31 -30.49 13.02
CA SER A 317 -7.76 -30.13 14.37
C SER A 317 -7.84 -31.32 15.34
N GLU A 318 -8.04 -32.54 14.86
CA GLU A 318 -8.20 -33.70 15.73
C GLU A 318 -6.90 -34.14 16.41
N THR A 319 -7.01 -34.50 17.69
CA THR A 319 -5.91 -35.01 18.51
C THR A 319 -5.57 -36.44 18.09
N GLY A 320 -4.29 -36.74 17.91
CA GLY A 320 -3.81 -38.05 17.45
C GLY A 320 -3.57 -38.15 15.94
N HIS A 321 -3.91 -37.12 15.15
CA HIS A 321 -3.65 -37.06 13.71
C HIS A 321 -2.49 -36.15 13.33
N ALA A 322 -1.81 -36.53 12.25
CA ALA A 322 -0.55 -35.97 11.80
C ALA A 322 -0.73 -34.69 10.97
N ALA A 323 0.32 -33.87 10.88
CA ALA A 323 0.45 -32.95 9.76
C ALA A 323 0.84 -33.74 8.51
N TYR A 324 0.26 -33.46 7.35
CA TYR A 324 0.60 -34.13 6.09
C TYR A 324 1.34 -33.17 5.18
N ILE A 325 2.31 -33.69 4.43
CA ILE A 325 3.15 -32.92 3.51
C ILE A 325 2.96 -33.49 2.11
N PHE A 326 2.51 -32.65 1.18
CA PHE A 326 2.29 -32.99 -0.21
C PHE A 326 3.14 -32.13 -1.12
N ARG A 327 3.48 -32.62 -2.31
CA ARG A 327 3.84 -31.72 -3.42
C ARG A 327 2.59 -30.97 -3.85
N VAL A 328 2.69 -29.66 -4.07
CA VAL A 328 1.54 -28.84 -4.49
C VAL A 328 0.89 -29.40 -5.76
N LYS A 329 1.69 -29.86 -6.73
CA LYS A 329 1.18 -30.48 -7.96
C LYS A 329 0.29 -31.70 -7.71
N ALA A 330 0.68 -32.59 -6.79
CA ALA A 330 -0.09 -33.78 -6.46
C ALA A 330 -1.42 -33.45 -5.76
N PHE A 331 -1.43 -32.39 -4.96
CA PHE A 331 -2.67 -31.85 -4.38
C PHE A 331 -3.58 -31.24 -5.46
N GLU A 332 -3.02 -30.49 -6.42
CA GLU A 332 -3.78 -29.89 -7.51
C GLU A 332 -4.31 -30.92 -8.52
N GLU A 333 -3.63 -32.05 -8.71
CA GLU A 333 -4.10 -33.20 -9.50
C GLU A 333 -5.39 -33.81 -8.94
N GLN A 334 -5.74 -33.56 -7.67
CA GLN A 334 -7.04 -33.95 -7.11
C GLN A 334 -8.20 -33.06 -7.59
N GLY A 335 -7.92 -32.03 -8.42
CA GLY A 335 -8.91 -31.09 -8.94
C GLY A 335 -9.27 -29.98 -7.97
N VAL A 336 -8.42 -29.70 -6.97
CA VAL A 336 -8.63 -28.64 -5.97
C VAL A 336 -7.41 -27.73 -5.85
N THR A 337 -7.62 -26.51 -5.35
CA THR A 337 -6.55 -25.57 -5.00
C THR A 337 -6.71 -25.12 -3.56
N MET A 338 -5.73 -24.39 -3.00
CA MET A 338 -5.86 -23.79 -1.66
C MET A 338 -7.04 -22.81 -1.54
N ARG A 339 -7.63 -22.37 -2.66
CA ARG A 339 -8.78 -21.47 -2.72
C ARG A 339 -10.10 -22.19 -3.02
N SER A 340 -10.09 -23.51 -3.13
CA SER A 340 -11.32 -24.28 -3.29
C SER A 340 -12.29 -24.02 -2.13
N HIS A 341 -13.57 -23.82 -2.46
CA HIS A 341 -14.60 -23.52 -1.47
C HIS A 341 -14.83 -24.68 -0.48
N ARG A 342 -14.59 -25.93 -0.94
CA ARG A 342 -14.84 -27.15 -0.18
C ARG A 342 -13.74 -28.17 -0.43
N PHE A 343 -13.37 -28.89 0.63
CA PHE A 343 -12.46 -30.02 0.60
C PHE A 343 -13.14 -31.28 1.16
N GLU A 344 -12.82 -32.44 0.59
CA GLU A 344 -13.15 -33.74 1.16
C GLU A 344 -11.95 -34.25 1.94
N LEU A 345 -12.13 -34.66 3.20
CA LEU A 345 -11.02 -34.98 4.10
C LEU A 345 -10.09 -36.06 3.51
N LYS A 346 -10.64 -37.22 3.15
CA LYS A 346 -9.85 -38.36 2.65
C LYS A 346 -9.32 -38.15 1.24
N ARG A 347 -10.08 -37.48 0.38
CA ARG A 347 -9.73 -37.32 -1.03
C ARG A 347 -8.77 -36.16 -1.28
N HIS A 348 -8.91 -35.06 -0.55
CA HIS A 348 -8.17 -33.82 -0.84
C HIS A 348 -7.11 -33.49 0.22
N LEU A 349 -7.33 -33.83 1.49
CA LEU A 349 -6.49 -33.36 2.60
C LEU A 349 -5.65 -34.46 3.27
N ASN A 350 -6.04 -35.72 3.10
CA ASN A 350 -5.39 -36.90 3.68
C ASN A 350 -5.40 -38.08 2.68
N PHE A 351 -4.98 -37.82 1.45
CA PHE A 351 -4.97 -38.81 0.37
C PHE A 351 -3.65 -39.58 0.26
N ASP A 352 -2.57 -39.04 0.82
CA ASP A 352 -1.24 -39.66 0.83
C ASP A 352 -0.63 -39.62 2.24
N ASN A 353 -0.25 -40.79 2.76
CA ASN A 353 0.30 -40.97 4.10
C ASN A 353 1.85 -41.04 4.12
N THR A 354 2.51 -40.91 2.95
CA THR A 354 3.96 -41.11 2.79
C THR A 354 4.77 -40.13 3.64
N HIS A 355 4.35 -38.87 3.67
CA HIS A 355 5.03 -37.82 4.42
C HIS A 355 4.10 -37.21 5.47
N ARG A 356 4.18 -37.72 6.70
CA ARG A 356 3.39 -37.23 7.83
C ARG A 356 4.22 -36.93 9.07
N ILE A 357 3.84 -35.89 9.82
CA ILE A 357 4.39 -35.48 11.11
C ILE A 357 3.42 -35.94 12.19
N ILE A 358 3.77 -36.99 12.93
CA ILE A 358 2.92 -37.50 14.01
C ILE A 358 3.27 -36.75 15.29
N HIS A 359 2.30 -36.03 15.86
CA HIS A 359 2.44 -35.21 17.06
C HIS A 359 2.53 -36.04 18.35
N ARG A 360 3.60 -36.81 18.52
CA ARG A 360 3.87 -37.64 19.72
C ARG A 360 5.33 -37.53 20.16
N GLY A 361 5.56 -37.40 21.47
CA GLY A 361 6.91 -37.27 22.04
C GLY A 361 7.64 -36.03 21.52
N ASP A 362 8.89 -36.21 21.08
CA ASP A 362 9.78 -35.15 20.56
C ASP A 362 9.63 -34.97 19.03
N TRP A 363 8.39 -34.92 18.56
CA TRP A 363 8.08 -34.83 17.13
C TRP A 363 8.60 -33.54 16.51
N GLU A 364 8.72 -32.45 17.29
CA GLU A 364 9.18 -31.14 16.81
C GLU A 364 10.59 -31.21 16.24
N GLN A 365 11.49 -32.00 16.82
CA GLN A 365 12.87 -32.14 16.33
C GLN A 365 12.88 -32.83 14.97
N LYS A 366 12.11 -33.92 14.82
CA LYS A 366 11.99 -34.66 13.55
C LYS A 366 11.29 -33.84 12.48
N ALA A 367 10.28 -33.07 12.86
CA ALA A 367 9.58 -32.16 11.95
C ALA A 367 10.49 -31.04 11.47
N SER A 368 11.31 -30.46 12.36
CA SER A 368 12.22 -29.37 12.01
C SER A 368 13.30 -29.81 10.99
N TYR A 369 13.76 -31.07 11.04
CA TYR A 369 14.68 -31.60 10.02
C TYR A 369 14.03 -31.74 8.63
N ARG A 370 12.71 -31.85 8.57
CA ARG A 370 11.96 -32.06 7.31
C ARG A 370 11.53 -30.75 6.62
N LEU A 371 11.58 -29.61 7.32
CA LEU A 371 11.14 -28.28 6.87
C LEU A 371 12.34 -27.37 6.59
#